data_AF-R7T9B6-F1
#
_entry.id   AF-R7T9B6-F1
#
_cell.length_a   1.000
_cell.length_b   1.000
_cell.length_c   1.000
_cell.angle_alpha   90.00
_cell.angle_beta   90.00
_cell.angle_gamma   90.00
#
_symmetry.space_group_name_H-M   'P 1'
#
loop_
_entity.id
_entity.type
_entity.pdbx_description
1 polymer ?
#
loop_
_entity_poly.entity_id
_entity_poly.type
_entity_poly.pdbx_seq_one_letter_code
_entity_poly.pdbx_strand_id
1 'polypeptide(L)'
;MELKLSVDVALVAAVILGELLSILWYSDSTPWGRRGGSRYFAAAIAANIGLAFILKHIMHHYWTVYKWEDAAMLGGCISLVYAALEAPHAIWDARSFSRFFYHCLHKALLVFVMSFALFHFKNYKNYTF
;
A
#
# COMPACT_ATOMS: atom_id res chain seq x y z
N MET A 1 -27.72 1.04 1.39
CA MET A 1 -26.47 1.38 2.11
C MET A 1 -25.62 2.20 1.15
N GLU A 2 -25.65 3.52 1.25
CA GLU A 2 -24.91 4.40 0.33
C GLU A 2 -23.43 4.44 0.71
N LEU A 3 -22.59 3.82 -0.12
CA LEU A 3 -21.14 3.96 -0.05
C LEU A 3 -20.79 5.40 -0.49
N LYS A 4 -20.83 6.37 0.43
CA LYS A 4 -20.26 7.70 0.21
C LYS A 4 -18.75 7.60 0.08
N LEU A 5 -18.34 7.38 -1.16
CA LEU A 5 -16.98 7.06 -1.56
C LEU A 5 -16.18 8.33 -1.85
N SER A 6 -16.05 9.20 -0.84
CA SER A 6 -15.08 10.29 -0.92
C SER A 6 -13.67 9.71 -0.76
N VAL A 7 -12.94 9.58 -1.85
CA VAL A 7 -11.49 9.43 -1.81
C VAL A 7 -10.94 10.84 -1.69
N ASP A 8 -10.23 11.10 -0.60
CA ASP A 8 -9.62 12.41 -0.39
C ASP A 8 -8.40 12.58 -1.31
N VAL A 9 -8.24 13.76 -1.89
CA VAL A 9 -7.11 14.06 -2.79
C VAL A 9 -5.78 13.86 -2.05
N ALA A 10 -5.79 14.08 -0.73
CA ALA A 10 -4.64 13.85 0.15
C ALA A 10 -4.25 12.37 0.27
N LEU A 11 -5.20 11.43 0.23
CA LEU A 11 -4.89 9.99 0.18
C LEU A 11 -4.22 9.63 -1.14
N VAL A 12 -4.75 10.14 -2.26
CA VAL A 12 -4.17 9.93 -3.58
C VAL A 12 -2.76 10.53 -3.65
N ALA A 13 -2.55 11.72 -3.09
CA ALA A 13 -1.23 12.35 -3.00
C ALA A 13 -0.24 11.55 -2.15
N ALA A 14 -0.66 11.03 -0.98
CA ALA A 14 0.18 10.20 -0.12
C ALA A 14 0.61 8.90 -0.82
N VAL A 15 -0.30 8.29 -1.58
CA VAL A 15 -0.03 7.11 -2.41
C VAL A 15 0.96 7.42 -3.54
N ILE A 16 0.75 8.52 -4.26
CA ILE A 16 1.65 8.95 -5.34
C ILE A 16 3.05 9.25 -4.81
N LEU A 17 3.15 9.92 -3.65
CA LEU A 17 4.43 10.19 -3.00
C LEU A 17 5.12 8.90 -2.53
N GLY A 18 4.38 7.95 -1.97
CA GLY A 18 4.90 6.63 -1.58
C GLY A 18 5.48 5.86 -2.76
N GLU A 19 4.82 5.90 -3.92
CA GLU A 19 5.32 5.29 -5.16
C GLU A 19 6.47 6.07 -5.80
N LEU A 20 6.49 7.39 -5.71
CA LEU A 20 7.64 8.19 -6.18
C LEU A 20 8.90 7.87 -5.37
N LEU A 21 8.76 7.74 -4.04
CA LEU A 21 9.84 7.27 -3.16
C LEU A 21 10.24 5.83 -3.50
N SER A 22 9.30 4.97 -3.88
CA SER A 22 9.60 3.60 -4.32
C SER A 22 10.48 3.62 -5.57
N ILE A 23 10.17 4.44 -6.56
CA ILE A 23 10.95 4.57 -7.80
C ILE A 23 12.37 5.07 -7.53
N LEU A 24 12.52 6.08 -6.67
CA LEU A 24 13.83 6.62 -6.30
C LEU A 24 14.69 5.58 -5.58
N TRP A 25 14.09 4.71 -4.78
CA TRP A 25 14.81 3.66 -4.04
C TRP A 25 15.06 2.39 -4.87
N TYR A 26 14.21 2.10 -5.86
CA TYR A 26 14.23 0.85 -6.65
C TYR A 26 14.78 0.97 -8.08
N SER A 27 15.17 2.16 -8.53
CA SER A 27 15.75 2.42 -9.86
C SER A 27 16.86 1.43 -10.24
N ASP A 28 17.73 1.08 -9.30
CA ASP A 28 18.88 0.19 -9.56
C ASP A 28 18.66 -1.28 -9.13
N SER A 29 17.61 -1.55 -8.36
CA SER A 29 17.43 -2.84 -7.65
C SER A 29 16.42 -3.79 -8.30
N THR A 30 15.59 -3.29 -9.23
CA THR A 30 14.57 -4.09 -9.92
C THR A 30 14.99 -4.43 -11.36
N PRO A 31 14.76 -5.67 -11.83
CA PRO A 31 15.01 -6.04 -13.24
C PRO A 31 14.18 -5.21 -14.25
N TRP A 32 13.18 -4.48 -13.76
CA TRP A 32 12.25 -3.64 -14.51
C TRP A 32 12.71 -2.17 -14.62
N GLY A 33 13.65 -1.71 -13.77
CA GLY A 33 14.14 -0.33 -13.74
C GLY A 33 14.81 0.12 -15.04
N ARG A 34 15.39 -0.82 -15.80
CA ARG A 34 16.12 -0.51 -17.04
C ARG A 34 15.26 -0.38 -18.31
N ARG A 35 13.97 -0.76 -18.32
CA ARG A 35 13.20 -0.88 -19.58
C ARG A 35 11.75 -0.37 -19.60
N GLY A 36 11.19 0.23 -18.54
CA GLY A 36 9.78 0.65 -18.63
C GLY A 36 9.20 1.57 -17.56
N GLY A 37 10.03 2.37 -16.87
CA GLY A 37 9.62 3.14 -15.68
C GLY A 37 8.31 3.95 -15.80
N SER A 38 7.99 4.52 -16.96
CA SER A 38 6.75 5.32 -17.13
C SER A 38 5.47 4.49 -17.27
N ARG A 39 5.52 3.31 -17.92
CA ARG A 39 4.35 2.44 -18.11
C ARG A 39 3.92 1.76 -16.81
N TYR A 40 4.90 1.38 -15.99
CA TYR A 40 4.62 0.75 -14.70
C TYR A 40 4.14 1.76 -13.65
N PHE A 41 4.49 3.03 -13.76
CA PHE A 41 4.05 4.06 -12.81
C PHE A 41 2.54 4.31 -12.86
N ALA A 42 1.96 4.46 -14.06
CA ALA A 42 0.51 4.63 -14.21
C ALA A 42 -0.27 3.40 -13.71
N ALA A 43 0.24 2.20 -14.00
CA ALA A 43 -0.34 0.95 -13.51
C ALA A 43 -0.23 0.81 -11.98
N ALA A 44 0.89 1.23 -11.39
CA ALA A 44 1.08 1.25 -9.93
C ALA A 44 0.11 2.22 -9.24
N ILE A 45 -0.07 3.43 -9.79
CA ILE A 45 -1.06 4.39 -9.28
C ILE A 45 -2.47 3.79 -9.34
N ALA A 46 -2.87 3.23 -10.49
CA ALA A 46 -4.19 2.62 -10.65
C ALA A 46 -4.40 1.45 -9.67
N ALA A 47 -3.39 0.58 -9.50
CA ALA A 47 -3.43 -0.52 -8.56
C ALA A 47 -3.57 -0.04 -7.11
N ASN A 48 -2.86 1.03 -6.73
CA ASN A 48 -2.94 1.58 -5.39
C ASN A 48 -4.26 2.30 -5.09
N ILE A 49 -4.85 2.96 -6.08
CA ILE A 49 -6.22 3.49 -5.95
C ILE A 49 -7.20 2.34 -5.72
N GLY A 50 -7.08 1.25 -6.48
CA GLY A 50 -7.85 0.02 -6.26
C GLY A 50 -7.65 -0.55 -4.86
N LEU A 51 -6.41 -0.62 -4.40
CA LEU A 51 -6.04 -1.11 -3.07
C LEU A 51 -6.64 -0.22 -1.97
N ALA A 52 -6.64 1.10 -2.13
CA ALA A 52 -7.26 2.03 -1.19
C ALA A 52 -8.77 1.79 -1.05
N PHE A 53 -9.47 1.48 -2.15
CA PHE A 53 -10.89 1.11 -2.11
C PHE A 53 -11.13 -0.19 -1.36
N ILE A 54 -10.31 -1.22 -1.65
CA ILE A 54 -10.37 -2.51 -0.98
C ILE A 54 -10.10 -2.34 0.52
N LEU A 55 -9.07 -1.59 0.89
CA LEU A 55 -8.74 -1.29 2.29
C LEU A 55 -9.87 -0.55 3.00
N LYS A 56 -10.46 0.46 2.36
CA LYS A 56 -11.63 1.16 2.92
C LYS A 56 -12.79 0.20 3.17
N HIS A 57 -13.04 -0.74 2.25
CA HIS A 57 -14.07 -1.76 2.43
C HIS A 57 -13.75 -2.72 3.58
N ILE A 58 -12.52 -3.26 3.63
CA ILE A 58 -12.05 -4.13 4.70
C ILE A 58 -12.17 -3.44 6.06
N MET A 59 -11.71 -2.19 6.15
CA MET A 59 -11.73 -1.40 7.38
C MET A 59 -13.14 -1.08 7.87
N HIS A 60 -14.13 -1.08 6.98
CA HIS A 60 -15.51 -0.77 7.33
C HIS A 60 -16.32 -2.01 7.72
N HIS A 61 -16.03 -3.17 7.10
CA HIS A 61 -16.86 -4.37 7.24
C HIS A 61 -16.22 -5.49 8.06
N TYR A 62 -14.89 -5.58 8.09
CA TYR A 62 -14.18 -6.73 8.65
C TYR A 62 -13.15 -6.36 9.73
N TRP A 63 -12.41 -5.27 9.55
CA TRP A 63 -11.31 -4.90 10.46
C TRP A 63 -11.30 -3.40 10.77
N THR A 64 -12.14 -2.98 11.71
CA THR A 64 -12.17 -1.57 12.13
C THR A 64 -10.84 -1.18 12.80
N VAL A 65 -10.15 -0.20 12.20
CA VAL A 65 -8.93 0.38 12.76
C VAL A 65 -9.32 1.45 13.78
N TYR A 66 -8.90 1.29 15.03
CA TYR A 66 -9.13 2.25 16.11
C TYR A 66 -7.86 2.99 16.52
N LYS A 67 -6.70 2.33 16.37
CA LYS A 67 -5.39 2.88 16.69
C LYS A 67 -4.41 2.65 15.55
N TRP A 68 -3.25 3.31 15.63
CA TRP A 68 -2.20 3.16 14.63
C TRP A 68 -1.62 1.73 14.62
N GLU A 69 -1.62 1.04 15.77
CA GLU A 69 -1.19 -0.36 15.86
C GLU A 69 -2.07 -1.29 15.01
N ASP A 70 -3.38 -1.06 14.97
CA ASP A 70 -4.31 -1.85 14.15
C ASP A 70 -4.03 -1.65 12.66
N ALA A 71 -3.69 -0.42 12.24
CA ALA A 71 -3.28 -0.13 10.88
C ALA A 71 -1.95 -0.82 10.53
N ALA A 72 -1.01 -0.89 11.48
CA ALA A 72 0.25 -1.59 11.30
C ALA A 72 0.06 -3.10 11.20
N MET A 73 -0.83 -3.67 12.02
CA MET A 73 -1.21 -5.09 11.93
C MET A 73 -1.89 -5.39 10.60
N LEU A 74 -2.82 -4.56 10.14
CA LEU A 74 -3.48 -4.74 8.84
C LEU A 74 -2.47 -4.69 7.68
N GLY A 75 -1.55 -3.72 7.71
CA GLY A 75 -0.47 -3.61 6.72
C GLY A 75 0.49 -4.79 6.74
N GLY A 76 0.85 -5.26 7.93
CA GLY A 76 1.67 -6.46 8.12
C GLY A 76 0.98 -7.72 7.60
N CYS A 77 -0.28 -7.95 7.96
CA CYS A 77 -1.06 -9.11 7.51
C CYS A 77 -1.21 -9.17 5.99
N ILE A 78 -1.57 -8.05 5.35
CA ILE A 78 -1.73 -8.00 3.89
C ILE A 78 -0.38 -8.21 3.19
N SER A 79 0.70 -7.64 3.74
CA SER A 79 2.04 -7.86 3.21
C SER A 79 2.52 -9.30 3.41
N LEU A 80 2.16 -9.96 4.51
CA LEU A 80 2.45 -11.38 4.72
C LEU A 80 1.69 -12.29 3.76
N VAL A 81 0.44 -11.96 3.43
CA VAL A 81 -0.31 -12.68 2.38
C VAL A 81 0.38 -12.52 1.03
N TYR A 82 0.79 -11.30 0.68
CA TYR A 82 1.61 -11.06 -0.51
C TYR A 82 2.91 -11.86 -0.46
N ALA A 83 3.58 -11.87 0.69
CA ALA A 83 4.83 -12.58 0.88
C ALA A 83 4.65 -14.08 0.67
N ALA A 84 3.59 -14.69 1.22
CA ALA A 84 3.32 -16.11 1.07
C ALA A 84 3.04 -16.53 -0.39
N LEU A 85 2.38 -15.66 -1.16
CA LEU A 85 2.05 -15.93 -2.57
C LEU A 85 3.26 -15.73 -3.50
N GLU A 86 4.07 -14.71 -3.23
CA GLU A 86 5.14 -14.28 -4.13
C GLU A 86 6.51 -14.89 -3.76
N ALA A 87 6.73 -15.26 -2.50
CA ALA A 87 7.97 -15.88 -2.01
C ALA A 87 8.45 -17.08 -2.86
N PRO A 88 7.61 -18.08 -3.20
CA PRO A 88 8.08 -19.23 -3.98
C PRO A 88 8.50 -18.89 -5.41
N HIS A 89 8.07 -17.75 -5.95
CA HIS A 89 8.39 -17.31 -7.31
C HIS A 89 9.58 -16.34 -7.36
N ALA A 90 9.79 -15.57 -6.28
CA ALA A 90 10.79 -14.50 -6.24
C ALA A 90 12.09 -14.87 -5.51
N ILE A 91 12.08 -15.91 -4.68
CA ILE A 91 13.23 -16.31 -3.86
C ILE A 91 13.89 -17.55 -4.47
N TRP A 92 15.00 -17.33 -5.19
CA TRP A 92 15.85 -18.42 -5.69
C TRP A 92 17.27 -18.40 -5.10
N ASP A 93 17.72 -17.28 -4.52
CA ASP A 93 19.04 -17.09 -3.91
C ASP A 93 18.98 -16.10 -2.73
N ALA A 94 20.00 -16.10 -1.86
CA ALA A 94 20.10 -15.17 -0.72
C ALA A 94 20.04 -13.67 -1.11
N ARG A 95 20.57 -13.29 -2.27
CA ARG A 95 20.50 -11.91 -2.79
C ARG A 95 19.11 -11.56 -3.36
N SER A 96 18.32 -12.57 -3.72
CA SER A 96 16.93 -12.39 -4.17
C SER A 96 15.99 -12.32 -2.96
N PHE A 97 16.30 -13.04 -1.88
CA PHE A 97 15.63 -12.93 -0.59
C PHE A 97 15.68 -11.50 -0.03
N SER A 98 16.84 -10.86 0.00
CA SER A 98 16.95 -9.48 0.52
C SER A 98 16.09 -8.50 -0.27
N ARG A 99 16.11 -8.59 -1.61
CA ARG A 99 15.25 -7.78 -2.49
C ARG A 99 13.77 -8.04 -2.25
N PHE A 100 13.38 -9.30 -2.12
CA PHE A 100 12.02 -9.70 -1.79
C PHE A 100 11.55 -9.16 -0.43
N PHE A 101 12.42 -9.22 0.57
CA PHE A 101 12.16 -8.70 1.91
C PHE A 101 11.91 -7.19 1.88
N TYR A 102 12.75 -6.42 1.18
CA TYR A 102 12.50 -4.99 0.98
C TYR A 102 11.20 -4.70 0.24
N HIS A 103 10.80 -5.55 -0.73
CA HIS A 103 9.53 -5.39 -1.42
C HIS A 103 8.33 -5.63 -0.49
N CYS A 104 8.40 -6.66 0.35
CA CYS A 104 7.36 -6.91 1.35
C CYS A 104 7.30 -5.78 2.38
N LEU A 105 8.44 -5.29 2.85
CA LEU A 105 8.49 -4.17 3.79
C LEU A 105 7.87 -2.90 3.18
N HIS A 106 8.21 -2.59 1.92
CA HIS A 106 7.66 -1.45 1.22
C HIS A 106 6.13 -1.56 1.05
N LYS A 107 5.62 -2.74 0.67
CA LYS A 107 4.17 -2.98 0.58
C LYS A 107 3.47 -2.88 1.94
N ALA A 108 4.10 -3.37 3.01
CA ALA A 108 3.57 -3.21 4.36
C ALA A 108 3.45 -1.74 4.75
N LEU A 109 4.47 -0.94 4.45
CA LEU A 109 4.49 0.51 4.69
C LEU A 109 3.43 1.25 3.87
N LEU A 110 3.26 0.93 2.59
CA LEU A 110 2.22 1.53 1.75
C LEU A 110 0.81 1.26 2.32
N VAL A 111 0.52 0.00 2.65
CA VAL A 111 -0.78 -0.37 3.23
C VAL A 111 -0.99 0.28 4.60
N PHE A 112 0.07 0.36 5.42
CA PHE A 112 0.03 1.07 6.70
C PHE A 112 -0.33 2.54 6.52
N VAL A 113 0.39 3.27 5.66
CA VAL A 113 0.14 4.70 5.40
C VAL A 113 -1.26 4.92 4.83
N MET A 114 -1.71 4.09 3.91
CA MET A 114 -3.08 4.17 3.36
C MET A 114 -4.14 3.96 4.46
N SER A 115 -3.98 2.93 5.28
CA SER A 115 -4.92 2.61 6.36
C SER A 115 -4.93 3.69 7.44
N PHE A 116 -3.75 4.20 7.81
CA PHE A 116 -3.59 5.29 8.76
C PHE A 116 -4.22 6.60 8.25
N ALA A 117 -4.00 6.94 6.99
CA ALA A 117 -4.63 8.09 6.36
C ALA A 117 -6.16 7.95 6.35
N LEU A 118 -6.69 6.80 5.94
CA LEU A 118 -8.13 6.52 5.96
C LEU A 118 -8.74 6.64 7.37
N PHE A 119 -8.02 6.20 8.41
CA PHE A 119 -8.42 6.39 9.81
C PHE A 119 -8.48 7.87 10.19
N HIS A 120 -7.44 8.64 9.88
CA HIS A 120 -7.37 10.06 10.21
C HIS A 120 -8.48 10.87 9.51
N PHE A 121 -8.78 10.56 8.24
CA PHE A 121 -9.87 11.21 7.50
C PHE A 121 -11.26 10.82 8.01
N LYS A 122 -11.46 9.57 8.44
CA LYS A 122 -12.71 9.14 9.09
C LYS A 122 -12.97 9.96 10.36
N ASN A 123 -11.94 10.14 11.19
CA ASN A 123 -12.06 10.93 12.41
C ASN A 123 -12.26 12.41 12.10
N TYR A 124 -11.54 13.00 11.15
CA TYR A 124 -11.70 14.40 10.77
C TYR A 124 -13.15 14.75 10.38
N LYS A 125 -13.81 13.88 9.60
CA LYS A 125 -15.23 14.06 9.23
C LYS A 125 -16.21 13.94 10.39
N ASN A 126 -15.85 13.23 11.47
CA ASN A 126 -16.69 13.13 12.66
C ASN A 126 -16.59 14.38 13.56
N TYR A 127 -15.56 15.22 13.40
CA TYR A 127 -15.39 16.47 14.15
C TYR A 127 -15.93 17.70 13.41
N THR A 128 -16.56 17.55 12.24
CA THR A 128 -17.09 18.67 11.43
C THR A 128 -18.61 18.82 11.48
N PHE A 129 -19.25 18.43 12.58
CA PHE A 129 -20.66 18.71 12.87
C PHE A 129 -20.82 19.34 14.25
#